data_AF-A0A379RZF8-F1
#
_entry.id   AF-A0A379RZF8-F1
#
_cell.length_a   1.000
_cell.length_b   1.000
_cell.length_c   1.000
_cell.angle_alpha   90.00
_cell.angle_beta   90.00
_cell.angle_gamma   90.00
#
_symmetry.space_group_name_H-M   'P 1'
#
loop_
_entity.id
_entity.type
_entity.pdbx_description
1 polymer ?
#
loop_
_entity_poly.entity_id
_entity_poly.type
_entity_poly.pdbx_seq_one_letter_code
_entity_poly.pdbx_strand_id
1 'polypeptide(L)'
;MLTIMSVFLLAGIVKGVIGLGLPTISMGLLTVVMAPASAASLLIIPSLVTNIWQLFTGPAFLSLIKRLWGFIAGIFIGTLFSVLPGLNLYILMD
;
A
#
# COMPACT_ATOMS: atom_id res chain seq x y z
N MET A 1 5.38 2.58 -20.19
CA MET A 1 4.64 3.76 -19.69
C MET A 1 3.13 3.64 -19.90
N LEU A 2 2.63 3.37 -21.11
CA LEU A 2 1.19 3.21 -21.37
C LEU A 2 0.51 2.13 -20.49
N THR A 3 1.18 0.98 -20.31
CA THR A 3 0.71 -0.09 -19.42
C THR A 3 0.55 0.37 -17.97
N ILE A 4 1.54 1.12 -17.46
CA ILE A 4 1.53 1.62 -16.07
C ILE A 4 0.35 2.56 -15.88
N MET A 5 0.18 3.54 -16.78
CA MET A 5 -0.94 4.48 -16.73
C MET A 5 -2.29 3.77 -16.78
N SER A 6 -2.44 2.78 -17.67
CA SER A 6 -3.68 2.00 -17.80
C SER A 6 -3.98 1.23 -16.52
N VAL A 7 -2.97 0.60 -15.91
CA VAL A 7 -3.13 -0.13 -14.65
C VAL A 7 -3.51 0.81 -13.50
N PHE A 8 -2.84 1.95 -13.36
CA PHE A 8 -3.17 2.93 -12.31
C PHE A 8 -4.56 3.55 -12.50
N LEU A 9 -5.00 3.76 -13.74
CA LEU A 9 -6.33 4.27 -14.04
C LEU A 9 -7.41 3.24 -13.65
N LEU A 10 -7.25 1.99 -14.07
CA LEU A 10 -8.14 0.89 -13.66
C LEU A 10 -8.18 0.71 -12.15
N ALA A 11 -7.02 0.64 -11.51
CA ALA A 11 -6.88 0.46 -10.08
C ALA A 11 -7.45 1.65 -9.28
N GLY A 12 -7.32 2.87 -9.82
CA GLY A 12 -7.87 4.10 -9.27
C GLY A 12 -9.40 4.13 -9.32
N ILE A 13 -10.00 3.71 -10.43
CA ILE A 13 -11.47 3.57 -10.55
C ILE A 13 -11.98 2.59 -9.50
N VAL A 14 -11.37 1.41 -9.39
CA VAL A 14 -11.81 0.40 -8.42
C VAL A 14 -11.65 0.91 -6.99
N LYS A 15 -10.54 1.59 -6.67
CA LYS A 15 -10.36 2.25 -5.37
C LYS A 15 -11.45 3.30 -5.11
N GLY A 16 -11.91 4.03 -6.13
CA GLY A 16 -13.00 4.99 -6.00
C GLY A 16 -14.35 4.34 -5.69
N VAL A 17 -14.64 3.19 -6.31
CA VAL A 17 -15.92 2.46 -6.12
C VAL A 17 -15.96 1.67 -4.80
N ILE A 18 -14.87 0.97 -4.48
CA ILE A 18 -14.81 0.02 -3.36
C ILE A 18 -14.13 0.63 -2.12
N GLY A 19 -13.37 1.71 -2.28
CA GLY A 19 -12.55 2.33 -1.23
C GLY A 19 -11.17 1.67 -1.05
N LEU A 20 -11.04 0.40 -1.43
CA LEU A 20 -9.83 -0.42 -1.32
C LEU A 20 -9.50 -1.00 -2.71
N GLY A 21 -8.22 -1.25 -3.01
CA GLY A 21 -7.85 -2.10 -4.16
C GLY A 21 -6.73 -1.59 -5.06
N LEU A 22 -6.29 -0.33 -4.92
CA LEU A 22 -5.23 0.20 -5.77
C LEU A 22 -3.93 -0.64 -5.70
N PRO A 23 -3.40 -1.00 -4.51
CA PRO A 23 -2.23 -1.87 -4.42
C PRO A 23 -2.51 -3.30 -4.90
N THR A 24 -3.68 -3.86 -4.61
CA THR A 24 -4.03 -5.24 -4.98
C THR A 24 -4.06 -5.43 -6.49
N ILE A 25 -4.76 -4.54 -7.20
CA ILE A 25 -4.89 -4.60 -8.65
C ILE A 25 -3.56 -4.22 -9.31
N SER A 26 -2.93 -3.15 -8.85
CA SER A 26 -1.69 -2.69 -9.47
C SER A 26 -0.55 -3.66 -9.25
N MET A 27 -0.37 -4.23 -8.06
CA MET A 27 0.64 -5.28 -7.85
C MET A 27 0.30 -6.52 -8.67
N GLY A 28 -0.97 -6.95 -8.71
CA GLY A 28 -1.37 -8.11 -9.49
C GLY A 28 -1.09 -7.98 -10.99
N LEU A 29 -1.20 -6.77 -11.55
CA LEU A 29 -0.96 -6.52 -12.98
C LEU A 29 0.47 -6.08 -13.30
N LEU A 30 1.08 -5.21 -12.50
CA LEU A 30 2.43 -4.70 -12.77
C LEU A 30 3.50 -5.77 -12.51
N THR A 31 3.32 -6.66 -11.54
CA THR A 31 4.33 -7.70 -11.25
C THR A 31 4.47 -8.75 -12.35
N VAL A 32 3.53 -8.80 -13.30
CA VAL A 32 3.63 -9.63 -14.52
C VAL A 32 4.68 -9.08 -15.48
N VAL A 33 4.94 -7.76 -15.44
CA VAL A 33 5.79 -7.06 -16.42
C VAL A 33 7.01 -6.38 -15.81
N MET A 34 7.11 -6.29 -14.48
CA MET A 34 8.26 -5.74 -13.77
C MET A 34 8.47 -6.43 -12.43
N ALA A 35 9.66 -6.26 -11.84
CA ALA A 35 9.97 -6.80 -10.53
C ALA A 35 9.04 -6.23 -9.42
N PRO A 36 8.67 -7.02 -8.39
CA PRO A 36 7.80 -6.57 -7.32
C PRO A 36 8.29 -5.31 -6.57
N ALA A 37 9.61 -5.19 -6.39
CA ALA A 37 10.20 -4.01 -5.77
C ALA A 37 9.93 -2.73 -6.60
N SER A 38 10.05 -2.82 -7.92
CA SER A 38 9.79 -1.70 -8.84
C SER A 38 8.30 -1.35 -8.91
N ALA A 39 7.41 -2.35 -8.90
CA ALA A 39 5.97 -2.10 -8.86
C ALA A 39 5.57 -1.42 -7.55
N ALA A 40 6.12 -1.88 -6.41
CA ALA A 40 5.87 -1.29 -5.10
C ALA A 40 6.34 0.18 -5.03
N SER A 41 7.53 0.51 -5.57
CA SER A 41 8.04 1.88 -5.53
C SER A 41 7.14 2.87 -6.27
N LEU A 42 6.56 2.48 -7.41
CA LEU A 42 5.59 3.29 -8.15
C LEU A 42 4.27 3.50 -7.38
N LEU A 43 3.89 2.54 -6.54
CA LEU A 43 2.62 2.55 -5.80
C LEU A 43 2.64 3.39 -4.53
N ILE A 44 3.81 3.50 -3.89
CA ILE A 44 3.95 4.16 -2.57
C ILE A 44 3.38 5.56 -2.61
N ILE A 45 3.85 6.40 -3.55
CA ILE A 45 3.46 7.81 -3.62
C ILE A 45 1.95 7.98 -3.83
N PRO A 46 1.33 7.46 -4.90
CA PRO A 46 -0.09 7.70 -5.17
C PRO A 46 -1.02 7.06 -4.11
N SER A 47 -0.66 5.88 -3.59
CA SER A 47 -1.44 5.21 -2.54
C SER A 47 -1.40 6.01 -1.24
N LEU A 48 -0.22 6.48 -0.84
CA LEU A 48 -0.04 7.25 0.38
C LEU A 48 -0.81 8.58 0.32
N VAL A 49 -0.68 9.32 -0.78
CA VAL A 49 -1.36 10.61 -0.97
C VAL A 49 -2.88 10.44 -0.83
N THR A 50 -3.45 9.46 -1.52
CA THR A 50 -4.90 9.24 -1.50
C THR A 50 -5.40 8.68 -0.16
N ASN A 51 -4.61 7.84 0.52
CA ASN A 51 -4.97 7.33 1.85
C ASN A 51 -4.93 8.44 2.92
N ILE A 52 -3.92 9.31 2.89
CA ILE A 52 -3.80 10.44 3.81
C ILE A 52 -4.95 11.44 3.56
N TRP A 53 -5.24 11.74 2.29
CA TRP A 53 -6.38 12.59 1.95
C TRP A 53 -7.70 12.04 2.49
N GLN A 54 -7.94 10.73 2.34
CA GLN A 54 -9.11 10.05 2.90
C GLN A 54 -9.14 10.09 4.44
N LEU A 55 -7.98 10.05 5.09
CA LEU A 55 -7.87 10.13 6.55
C LEU A 55 -8.36 11.48 7.08
N PHE A 56 -7.97 12.57 6.42
CA PHE A 56 -8.35 13.94 6.82
C PHE A 56 -9.77 14.31 6.42
N THR A 57 -10.28 13.76 5.33
CA THR A 57 -11.64 14.05 4.83
C THR A 57 -12.72 13.14 5.41
N GLY A 58 -12.34 12.01 6.02
CA GLY A 58 -13.28 11.02 6.56
C GLY A 58 -13.76 11.34 7.99
N PRO A 59 -15.08 11.37 8.27
CA PRO A 59 -15.62 11.72 9.60
C PRO A 59 -15.41 10.66 10.69
N ALA A 60 -14.87 9.48 10.35
CA ALA A 60 -14.85 8.31 11.23
C ALA A 60 -13.46 7.94 11.78
N PHE A 61 -12.43 8.78 11.62
CA PHE A 61 -11.04 8.44 11.97
C PHE A 61 -10.86 7.97 13.43
N LEU A 62 -11.39 8.70 14.40
CA LEU A 62 -11.30 8.32 15.83
C LEU A 62 -12.06 7.02 16.13
N SER A 63 -13.20 6.81 15.49
CA SER A 63 -13.98 5.58 15.63
C SER A 63 -13.22 4.37 15.08
N LEU A 64 -12.52 4.56 13.95
CA LEU A 64 -11.71 3.54 13.31
C LEU A 64 -10.48 3.18 14.16
N ILE A 65 -9.78 4.16 14.73
CA ILE A 65 -8.66 3.91 15.67
C ILE A 65 -9.14 3.10 16.88
N LYS A 66 -10.25 3.49 17.51
CA LYS A 66 -10.78 2.76 18.67
C LYS A 66 -11.16 1.32 18.32
N ARG A 67 -11.65 1.06 17.10
CA ARG A 67 -11.99 -0.29 16.63
C ARG A 67 -10.75 -1.12 16.30
N LEU A 68 -9.71 -0.51 15.74
CA LEU A 68 -8.51 -1.19 15.24
C LEU A 68 -7.30 -1.12 16.18
N TRP A 69 -7.42 -0.53 17.37
CA TRP A 69 -6.30 -0.26 18.27
C TRP A 69 -5.48 -1.53 18.58
N GLY A 70 -6.14 -2.67 18.84
CA GLY A 70 -5.47 -3.94 19.13
C GLY A 70 -4.71 -4.49 17.94
N PHE A 71 -5.24 -4.32 16.73
CA PHE A 71 -4.55 -4.69 15.49
C PHE A 71 -3.32 -3.80 15.25
N ILE A 72 -3.48 -2.48 15.44
CA ILE A 72 -2.37 -1.51 15.32
C ILE A 72 -1.28 -1.84 16.35
N ALA A 73 -1.64 -2.10 17.61
CA ALA A 73 -0.70 -2.49 18.66
C ALA A 73 0.01 -3.81 18.32
N GLY A 74 -0.74 -4.80 17.83
CA GLY A 74 -0.19 -6.08 17.37
C GLY A 74 0.82 -5.93 16.24
N ILE A 75 0.53 -5.11 15.22
CA ILE A 75 1.49 -4.79 14.15
C ILE A 75 2.71 -4.07 14.71
N PHE A 76 2.52 -3.09 15.59
CA PHE A 76 3.62 -2.31 16.16
C PHE A 76 4.59 -3.21 16.95
N ILE A 77 4.05 -4.05 17.84
CA ILE A 77 4.82 -5.04 18.60
C ILE A 77 5.47 -6.03 17.64
N GLY A 78 4.72 -6.59 16.69
CA GLY A 78 5.24 -7.53 15.71
C GLY A 78 6.35 -6.94 14.83
N THR A 79 6.32 -5.64 14.54
CA THR A 79 7.36 -4.93 13.79
C THR A 79 8.61 -4.74 14.65
N LEU A 80 8.46 -4.34 15.92
CA LEU A 80 9.57 -4.16 16.85
C LEU A 80 10.29 -5.47 17.19
N PHE A 81 9.53 -6.54 17.36
CA PHE A 81 10.03 -7.88 17.69
C PHE A 81 10.09 -8.80 16.46
N SER A 82 10.05 -8.24 15.25
CA SER A 82 10.06 -9.02 14.02
C SER A 82 11.35 -9.85 13.94
N VAL A 83 11.20 -11.17 13.93
CA VAL A 83 12.30 -12.15 13.80
C VAL A 83 12.70 -12.35 12.33
N LEU A 84 11.94 -11.80 11.38
CA LEU A 84 12.33 -11.82 9.97
C LEU A 84 13.67 -11.09 9.82
N PRO A 85 14.73 -11.74 9.29
CA PRO A 85 16.00 -11.10 9.07
C PRO A 85 15.72 -9.84 8.26
N GLY A 86 16.25 -8.70 8.73
CA GLY A 86 16.03 -7.41 8.07
C GLY A 86 16.18 -7.60 6.58
N LEU A 87 15.23 -7.05 5.80
CA LEU A 87 15.32 -6.96 4.34
C LEU A 87 16.67 -6.32 4.04
N ASN A 88 17.67 -7.20 3.90
CA ASN A 88 19.04 -6.83 4.14
C ASN A 88 19.40 -5.86 3.03
N LEU A 89 20.37 -4.98 3.28
CA LEU A 89 20.96 -4.11 2.27
C LEU A 89 21.46 -4.86 1.00
N TYR A 90 21.30 -6.18 0.94
CA TYR A 90 21.52 -7.08 -0.20
C TYR A 90 20.73 -6.73 -1.47
N ILE A 91 19.56 -6.06 -1.39
CA ILE A 91 18.82 -5.63 -2.60
C ILE A 91 19.36 -4.28 -3.17
N LEU A 92 20.22 -3.57 -2.43
CA LEU A 92 20.84 -2.31 -2.87
C LEU A 92 22.31 -2.46 -3.28
N MET A 93 22.86 -3.68 -3.25
CA MET A 93 24.26 -3.98 -3.58
C MET A 93 24.45 -4.90 -4.81
N ASP A 94 23.38 -5.26 -5.52
CA ASP A 94 23.39 -5.95 -6.82
C ASP A 94 22.63 -5.16 -7.90
#